data_AF-A0A8C3SGE8-F1
#
_entry.id   AF-A0A8C3SGE8-F1
#
_cell.length_a   1.000
_cell.length_b   1.000
_cell.length_c   1.000
_cell.angle_alpha   90.00
_cell.angle_beta   90.00
_cell.angle_gamma   90.00
#
_symmetry.space_group_name_H-M   'P 1'
#
loop_
_entity.id
_entity.type
_entity.pdbx_description
1 polymer ?
#
loop_
_entity_poly.entity_id
_entity_poly.type
_entity_poly.pdbx_seq_one_letter_code
_entity_poly.pdbx_strand_id
1 'polypeptide(L)'
;MKMLYCPYCRGLPTVKPCNNYCLNVMKGCLANQADLDTEWNLFIDAMLLVAERLEGPFNIESVMDPIDVKISEAIMNMQENSMQVSAKVLCKSLSIRS
;
A
#
# COMPACT_ATOMS: atom_id res chain seq x y z
N MET A 1 35.21 6.72 -17.92
CA MET A 1 36.38 6.44 -18.79
C MET A 1 37.59 5.94 -18.01
N LYS A 2 38.15 6.71 -17.05
CA LYS A 2 39.40 6.35 -16.35
C LYS A 2 39.38 4.96 -15.69
N MET A 3 38.29 4.59 -15.03
CA MET A 3 38.15 3.29 -14.35
C MET A 3 38.38 2.07 -15.23
N LEU A 4 37.94 2.11 -16.50
CA LEU A 4 38.00 0.98 -17.42
C LEU A 4 39.20 1.05 -18.37
N TYR A 5 39.57 2.25 -18.83
CA TYR A 5 40.52 2.40 -19.93
C TYR A 5 41.94 2.80 -19.52
N CYS A 6 42.15 3.33 -18.31
CA CYS A 6 43.51 3.67 -17.85
C CYS A 6 44.49 2.47 -17.79
N PRO A 7 44.07 1.24 -17.42
CA PRO A 7 44.97 0.08 -17.45
C PRO A 7 45.52 -0.21 -18.86
N TYR A 8 44.68 -0.11 -19.89
CA TYR A 8 45.10 -0.28 -21.29
C TYR A 8 46.16 0.74 -21.71
N CYS A 9 45.94 2.02 -21.39
CA CYS A 9 46.92 3.08 -21.70
C CYS A 9 48.24 2.92 -20.94
N ARG A 10 48.25 2.17 -19.83
CA ARG A 10 49.44 1.89 -19.01
C ARG A 10 50.09 0.55 -19.33
N GLY A 11 49.65 -0.15 -20.38
CA GLY A 11 50.19 -1.47 -20.74
C GLY A 11 49.80 -2.60 -19.77
N LEU A 12 48.73 -2.41 -19.00
CA LEU A 12 48.20 -3.38 -18.03
C LEU A 12 46.78 -3.86 -18.43
N PRO A 13 46.58 -4.46 -19.62
CA PRO A 13 45.25 -4.75 -20.16
C PRO A 13 44.47 -5.82 -19.38
N THR A 14 45.13 -6.65 -18.58
CA THR A 14 44.52 -7.75 -17.82
C THR A 14 44.07 -7.34 -16.42
N VAL A 15 44.44 -6.14 -15.96
CA VAL A 15 44.14 -5.67 -14.61
C VAL A 15 42.71 -5.13 -14.55
N LYS A 16 41.89 -5.71 -13.68
CA LYS A 16 40.53 -5.25 -13.39
C LYS A 16 40.54 -4.15 -12.33
N PRO A 17 39.61 -3.18 -12.36
CA PRO A 17 39.44 -2.20 -11.30
C PRO A 17 39.08 -2.90 -9.98
N CYS A 18 39.63 -2.42 -8.87
CA CYS A 18 39.30 -2.90 -7.53
C CYS A 18 37.80 -2.71 -7.26
N ASN A 19 37.20 -3.62 -6.48
CA ASN A 19 35.77 -3.56 -6.16
C ASN A 19 35.37 -2.20 -5.55
N ASN A 20 36.08 -1.74 -4.51
CA ASN A 20 35.83 -0.43 -3.89
C ASN A 20 36.01 0.75 -4.85
N TYR A 21 36.98 0.68 -5.77
CA TYR A 21 37.17 1.73 -6.75
C TYR A 21 36.00 1.80 -7.74
N CYS A 22 35.51 0.65 -8.19
CA CYS A 22 34.33 0.55 -9.03
C CYS A 22 33.09 1.12 -8.33
N LEU A 23 32.83 0.68 -7.09
CA LEU A 23 31.68 1.15 -6.30
C LEU A 23 31.72 2.67 -6.09
N ASN A 24 32.87 3.25 -5.78
CA ASN A 24 32.99 4.69 -5.58
C ASN A 24 32.73 5.49 -6.87
N VAL A 25 33.23 5.00 -8.01
CA VAL A 25 32.94 5.63 -9.32
C VAL A 25 31.45 5.53 -9.63
N MET A 26 30.85 4.35 -9.46
CA MET A 26 29.43 4.14 -9.75
C MET A 26 28.50 4.93 -8.84
N LYS A 27 28.82 5.05 -7.54
CA LYS A 27 28.08 5.92 -6.60
C LYS A 27 28.05 7.37 -7.07
N GLY A 28 29.17 7.88 -7.60
CA GLY A 28 29.21 9.22 -8.20
C GLY A 28 28.40 9.33 -9.50
N CYS A 29 28.46 8.31 -10.36
CA CYS A 29 27.71 8.30 -11.63
C CYS A 29 26.19 8.19 -11.42
N LEU A 30 25.76 7.50 -10.37
CA LEU A 30 24.37 7.22 -10.05
C LEU A 30 23.85 8.05 -8.87
N ALA A 31 24.52 9.15 -8.51
CA ALA A 31 24.16 9.95 -7.34
C ALA A 31 22.69 10.44 -7.41
N ASN A 32 22.29 11.02 -8.54
CA ASN A 32 20.92 11.50 -8.74
C ASN A 32 19.87 10.37 -8.70
N GLN A 33 20.26 9.15 -9.09
CA GLN A 33 19.38 7.98 -9.02
C GLN A 33 19.31 7.44 -7.59
N ALA A 34 20.40 7.51 -6.84
CA ALA A 34 20.46 7.09 -5.44
C ALA A 34 19.60 7.99 -4.55
N ASP A 35 19.40 9.27 -4.91
CA ASP A 35 18.49 10.17 -4.20
C ASP A 35 17.03 9.67 -4.19
N LEU A 36 16.64 8.83 -5.16
CA LEU A 36 15.31 8.23 -5.23
C LEU A 36 15.13 7.00 -4.35
N ASP A 37 16.21 6.43 -3.78
CA ASP A 37 16.15 5.16 -3.06
C ASP A 37 15.16 5.20 -1.88
N THR A 38 15.15 6.30 -1.13
CA THR A 38 14.24 6.46 0.02
C THR A 38 12.78 6.51 -0.43
N GLU A 39 12.45 7.38 -1.38
CA GLU A 39 11.08 7.52 -1.90
C GLU A 39 10.60 6.26 -2.62
N TRP A 40 11.50 5.56 -3.30
CA TRP A 40 11.21 4.29 -3.96
C TRP A 40 10.82 3.21 -2.95
N ASN A 41 11.57 3.08 -1.85
CA ASN A 41 11.22 2.13 -0.80
C ASN A 41 9.88 2.47 -0.15
N LEU A 42 9.62 3.76 0.13
CA LEU A 42 8.32 4.20 0.65
C LEU A 42 7.17 3.89 -0.31
N PHE A 43 7.38 4.09 -1.62
CA PHE A 43 6.41 3.75 -2.64
C PHE A 43 6.12 2.24 -2.67
N ILE A 44 7.15 1.39 -2.62
CA ILE A 44 6.98 -0.06 -2.58
C ILE A 44 6.21 -0.48 -1.32
N ASP A 45 6.55 0.06 -0.15
CA ASP A 45 5.84 -0.23 1.09
C ASP A 45 4.36 0.16 0.99
N ALA A 46 4.05 1.33 0.43
CA ALA A 46 2.67 1.77 0.22
C ALA A 46 1.92 0.86 -0.78
N MET A 47 2.58 0.45 -1.86
CA MET A 47 1.98 -0.47 -2.84
C MET A 47 1.71 -1.86 -2.26
N LEU A 48 2.58 -2.35 -1.38
CA LEU A 48 2.35 -3.61 -0.66
C LEU A 48 1.14 -3.52 0.27
N LEU A 49 0.95 -2.39 0.96
CA LEU A 49 -0.25 -2.15 1.77
C LEU A 49 -1.52 -2.14 0.92
N VAL A 50 -1.49 -1.54 -0.28
CA VAL A 50 -2.64 -1.55 -1.20
C VAL A 50 -2.91 -2.96 -1.70
N ALA A 51 -1.88 -3.70 -2.11
CA ALA A 51 -2.01 -5.08 -2.58
C ALA A 51 -2.66 -5.99 -1.51
N GLU A 52 -2.25 -5.86 -0.24
CA GLU A 52 -2.87 -6.61 0.86
C GLU A 52 -4.38 -6.34 0.98
N ARG A 53 -4.83 -5.10 0.73
CA ARG A 53 -6.25 -4.73 0.78
C ARG A 53 -7.05 -5.19 -0.44
N LEU A 54 -6.39 -5.42 -1.57
CA LEU A 54 -7.03 -5.90 -2.79
C LEU A 54 -7.06 -7.43 -2.90
N GLU A 55 -6.06 -8.12 -2.39
CA GLU A 55 -5.96 -9.59 -2.46
C GLU A 55 -6.36 -10.29 -1.15
N GLY A 56 -6.51 -9.55 -0.06
CA GLY A 56 -6.86 -10.10 1.24
C GLY A 56 -8.28 -10.67 1.31
N PRO A 57 -8.60 -11.45 2.36
CA PRO A 57 -9.91 -12.08 2.55
C PRO A 57 -11.08 -11.09 2.72
N PHE A 58 -10.77 -9.81 2.97
CA PHE A 58 -11.72 -8.69 3.05
C PHE A 58 -11.44 -7.69 1.93
N ASN A 59 -11.21 -8.19 0.72
CA ASN A 59 -11.00 -7.31 -0.43
C ASN A 59 -12.25 -6.50 -0.75
N ILE A 60 -12.04 -5.42 -1.50
CA ILE A 60 -13.12 -4.49 -1.83
C ILE A 60 -14.28 -5.15 -2.57
N GLU A 61 -14.00 -6.12 -3.45
CA GLU A 61 -15.01 -6.87 -4.21
C GLU A 61 -15.92 -7.67 -3.27
N SER A 62 -15.36 -8.35 -2.25
CA SER A 62 -16.13 -9.13 -1.28
C SER A 62 -17.16 -8.33 -0.48
N VAL A 63 -16.95 -7.02 -0.36
CA VAL A 63 -17.87 -6.09 0.33
C VAL A 63 -18.80 -5.40 -0.67
N MET A 64 -18.28 -5.03 -1.84
CA MET A 64 -19.01 -4.27 -2.84
C MET A 64 -20.01 -5.14 -3.61
N ASP A 65 -19.64 -6.37 -3.96
CA ASP A 65 -20.49 -7.28 -4.73
C ASP A 65 -21.84 -7.58 -4.04
N PRO A 66 -21.90 -7.88 -2.73
CA PRO A 66 -23.17 -8.16 -2.05
C PRO A 66 -23.81 -6.92 -1.38
N ILE A 67 -23.37 -5.70 -1.68
CA ILE A 67 -23.80 -4.51 -0.92
C ILE A 67 -25.31 -4.24 -1.04
N ASP A 68 -25.89 -4.50 -2.21
CA ASP A 68 -27.31 -4.38 -2.49
C ASP A 68 -28.14 -5.38 -1.68
N VAL A 69 -27.67 -6.63 -1.59
CA VAL A 69 -28.26 -7.68 -0.75
C VAL A 69 -28.18 -7.28 0.71
N LYS A 70 -27.03 -6.77 1.18
CA LYS A 70 -26.86 -6.31 2.58
C LYS A 70 -27.78 -5.14 2.93
N ILE A 71 -27.97 -4.18 2.02
CA ILE A 71 -28.93 -3.09 2.21
C ILE A 71 -30.36 -3.65 2.27
N SER A 72 -30.70 -4.59 1.39
CA SER A 72 -32.02 -5.22 1.36
C SER A 72 -32.29 -6.02 2.64
N GLU A 73 -31.32 -6.78 3.14
CA GLU A 73 -31.38 -7.49 4.43
C GLU A 73 -31.61 -6.52 5.60
N ALA A 74 -30.90 -5.38 5.62
CA ALA A 74 -31.09 -4.37 6.66
C ALA A 74 -32.50 -3.76 6.63
N ILE A 75 -33.04 -3.49 5.44
CA ILE A 75 -34.41 -3.00 5.26
C ILE A 75 -35.42 -4.06 5.73
N MET A 76 -35.27 -5.31 5.30
CA MET A 76 -36.16 -6.41 5.70
C MET A 76 -36.14 -6.59 7.23
N ASN A 77 -34.95 -6.60 7.83
CA ASN A 77 -34.80 -6.69 9.28
C ASN A 77 -35.49 -5.54 10.02
N MET A 78 -35.42 -4.31 9.49
CA MET A 78 -36.13 -3.16 10.07
C MET A 78 -37.65 -3.27 9.89
N GLN A 79 -38.12 -3.78 8.76
CA GLN A 79 -39.55 -3.99 8.50
C GLN A 79 -40.14 -5.04 9.45
N GLU A 80 -39.47 -6.18 9.61
CA GLU A 80 -39.87 -7.25 10.53
C GLU A 80 -39.90 -6.78 11.99
N ASN A 81 -38.94 -5.94 12.38
CA ASN A 81 -38.83 -5.46 13.76
C ASN A 81 -39.51 -4.09 13.99
N SER A 82 -40.18 -3.53 12.98
CA SER A 82 -40.66 -2.15 12.94
C SER A 82 -41.51 -1.78 14.17
N MET A 83 -42.47 -2.63 14.55
CA MET A 83 -43.35 -2.40 15.69
C MET A 83 -42.60 -2.47 17.03
N GLN A 84 -41.71 -3.44 17.21
CA GLN A 84 -40.95 -3.57 18.46
C GLN A 84 -39.99 -2.40 18.66
N VAL A 85 -39.30 -1.98 17.60
CA VAL A 85 -38.41 -0.82 17.63
C VAL A 85 -39.21 0.44 17.96
N SER A 86 -40.33 0.67 17.27
CA SER A 86 -41.20 1.83 17.50
C SER A 86 -41.75 1.87 18.92
N ALA A 87 -42.22 0.73 19.44
CA ALA A 87 -42.72 0.64 20.81
C ALA A 87 -41.63 0.93 21.85
N LYS A 88 -40.42 0.40 21.69
CA LYS A 88 -39.28 0.68 22.58
C LYS A 88 -38.88 2.16 22.55
N VAL A 89 -38.84 2.78 21.37
CA VAL A 89 -38.51 4.21 21.21
C VAL A 89 -39.59 5.10 21.83
N LEU A 90 -40.87 4.80 21.60
CA LEU A 90 -41.99 5.53 22.20
C LEU A 90 -42.03 5.39 23.73
N CYS A 91 -41.88 4.16 24.23
CA CYS A 91 -41.86 3.90 25.67
C CYS A 91 -40.70 4.65 26.37
N LYS A 92 -39.50 4.60 25.78
CA LYS A 92 -38.34 5.31 26.33
C LYS A 92 -38.51 6.82 26.27
N SER A 93 -39.08 7.36 25.19
CA SER A 93 -39.31 8.81 25.08
C SER A 93 -40.37 9.33 26.07
N LEU A 94 -41.40 8.54 26.39
CA LEU A 94 -42.38 8.85 27.44
C LEU A 94 -41.77 8.80 28.85
N SER A 95 -40.92 7.81 29.13
CA SER A 95 -40.27 7.67 30.44
C SER A 95 -39.27 8.79 30.76
N ILE A 96 -38.71 9.47 29.75
CA ILE A 96 -37.81 10.62 29.94
C ILE A 96 -38.60 11.91 30.20
N ARG A 97 -39.85 11.98 29.73
CA ARG A 97 -40.74 13.16 29.90
C ARG A 97 -41.52 13.16 31.20
N SER A 98 -41.47 12.08 31.98
CA SER A 98 -42.16 11.89 33.26
C SER A 98 -41.17 12.05 34.42
#